data_AF-A0A4Q7MAB0-F1
#
_entry.id   AF-A0A4Q7MAB0-F1
#
_cell.length_a   1.000
_cell.length_b   1.000
_cell.length_c   1.000
_cell.angle_alpha   90.00
_cell.angle_beta   90.00
_cell.angle_gamma   90.00
#
_symmetry.space_group_name_H-M   'P 1'
#
loop_
_entity.id
_entity.type
_entity.pdbx_description
1 polymer ?
#
loop_
_entity_poly.entity_id
_entity_poly.type
_entity_poly.pdbx_seq_one_letter_code
_entity_poly.pdbx_strand_id
1 'polypeptide(L)'
;MGGVGAGASDRRRDRRALRWILAVSIGEATGFAVAAGTAVFTIVAGIDDPLRLVLVIAAGAVEGTALAIGQYAGMRADRPRAGWWIVATASAAAFAWTLGMLPSTLGIDLSSPGPLVLVAVGAVLLLVSIPIAQWLVLARPRPARWVPVNAGAWLVAILWTFTPSPFIDEQSPVALVVALYVTAGVLMAVTFACLTAPLALRLFSPAGIARGGHADE
;
A
#
# COMPACT_ATOMS: atom_id res chain seq x y z
N MET A 1 -28.22 -9.29 32.92
CA MET A 1 -27.20 -10.21 32.38
C MET A 1 -26.79 -9.80 30.96
N GLY A 2 -26.08 -8.67 30.77
CA GLY A 2 -25.72 -8.15 29.43
C GLY A 2 -24.24 -7.84 29.19
N GLY A 3 -23.37 -8.00 30.19
CA GLY A 3 -21.98 -7.49 30.14
C GLY A 3 -20.93 -8.42 29.52
N VAL A 4 -21.18 -9.73 29.43
CA VAL A 4 -20.16 -10.71 29.01
C VAL A 4 -19.98 -10.77 27.48
N GLY A 5 -21.02 -10.42 26.72
CA GLY A 5 -21.01 -10.48 25.25
C GLY A 5 -20.20 -9.36 24.58
N ALA A 6 -20.32 -8.12 25.07
CA ALA A 6 -19.66 -6.95 24.50
C ALA A 6 -18.12 -7.04 24.55
N GLY A 7 -17.56 -7.48 25.69
CA GLY A 7 -16.11 -7.63 25.84
C GLY A 7 -15.50 -8.73 24.97
N ALA A 8 -16.27 -9.74 24.57
CA ALA A 8 -15.79 -10.80 23.68
C ALA A 8 -15.81 -10.38 22.19
N SER A 9 -16.79 -9.58 21.76
CA SER A 9 -16.85 -9.04 20.41
C SER A 9 -15.74 -8.02 20.15
N ASP A 10 -15.47 -7.14 21.11
CA ASP A 10 -14.43 -6.11 20.98
C ASP A 10 -13.04 -6.76 20.87
N ARG A 11 -12.71 -7.69 21.77
CA ARG A 11 -11.44 -8.44 21.69
C ARG A 11 -11.24 -9.19 20.37
N ARG A 12 -12.31 -9.72 19.77
CA ARG A 12 -12.24 -10.38 18.45
C ARG A 12 -12.00 -9.38 17.34
N ARG A 13 -12.63 -8.21 17.40
CA ARG A 13 -12.42 -7.11 16.45
C ARG A 13 -10.98 -6.59 16.54
N ASP A 14 -10.47 -6.36 17.74
CA ASP A 14 -9.11 -5.88 17.98
C ASP A 14 -8.07 -6.86 17.45
N ARG A 15 -8.23 -8.16 17.72
CA ARG A 15 -7.34 -9.20 17.18
C ARG A 15 -7.36 -9.25 15.65
N ARG A 16 -8.51 -9.03 15.02
CA ARG A 16 -8.60 -8.98 13.54
C ARG A 16 -7.96 -7.71 12.99
N ALA A 17 -8.17 -6.57 13.66
CA ALA A 17 -7.53 -5.31 13.30
C ALA A 17 -6.00 -5.45 13.38
N LEU A 18 -5.50 -5.96 14.50
CA LEU A 18 -4.07 -6.20 14.71
C LEU A 18 -3.49 -7.15 13.66
N ARG A 19 -4.20 -8.25 13.35
CA ARG A 19 -3.78 -9.17 12.28
C ARG A 19 -3.67 -8.47 10.93
N TRP A 20 -4.68 -7.68 10.54
CA TRP A 20 -4.64 -6.90 9.31
C TRP A 20 -3.46 -5.94 9.31
N ILE A 21 -3.33 -5.15 10.37
CA ILE A 21 -2.28 -4.14 10.51
C ILE A 21 -0.91 -4.80 10.40
N LEU A 22 -0.63 -5.86 11.15
CA LEU A 22 0.65 -6.55 11.13
C LEU A 22 0.94 -7.18 9.75
N ALA A 23 -0.01 -7.90 9.17
CA ALA A 23 0.21 -8.59 7.91
C ALA A 23 0.46 -7.61 6.75
N VAL A 24 -0.34 -6.54 6.67
CA VAL A 24 -0.19 -5.50 5.65
C VAL A 24 1.10 -4.71 5.89
N SER A 25 1.40 -4.33 7.13
CA SER A 25 2.62 -3.57 7.43
C SER A 25 3.88 -4.37 7.10
N ILE A 26 3.91 -5.67 7.41
CA ILE A 26 5.04 -6.55 7.07
C ILE A 26 5.19 -6.68 5.55
N GLY A 27 4.09 -6.96 4.84
CA GLY A 27 4.11 -7.09 3.38
C GLY A 27 4.59 -5.81 2.70
N GLU A 28 4.01 -4.68 3.10
CA GLU A 28 4.35 -3.36 2.57
C GLU A 28 5.79 -2.95 2.91
N ALA A 29 6.20 -3.01 4.18
CA ALA A 29 7.55 -2.63 4.57
C ALA A 29 8.63 -3.52 3.90
N THR A 30 8.35 -4.82 3.74
CA THR A 30 9.26 -5.73 3.03
C THR A 30 9.36 -5.37 1.56
N GLY A 31 8.21 -5.11 0.92
CA GLY A 31 8.13 -4.71 -0.47
C GLY A 31 8.87 -3.41 -0.74
N PHE A 32 8.56 -2.38 0.04
CA PHE A 32 9.17 -1.07 -0.04
C PHE A 32 10.69 -1.14 0.19
N ALA A 33 11.16 -1.96 1.14
CA ALA A 33 12.60 -2.16 1.35
C ALA A 33 13.31 -2.72 0.11
N VAL A 34 12.68 -3.65 -0.62
CA VAL A 34 13.20 -4.17 -1.89
C VAL A 34 13.22 -3.08 -2.96
N ALA A 35 12.12 -2.32 -3.11
CA ALA A 35 12.03 -1.27 -4.12
C ALA A 35 13.01 -0.12 -3.87
N ALA A 36 13.02 0.42 -2.65
CA ALA A 36 13.96 1.46 -2.23
C ALA A 36 15.42 0.98 -2.29
N GLY A 37 15.70 -0.24 -1.83
CA GLY A 37 17.03 -0.84 -1.90
C GLY A 37 17.51 -0.99 -3.35
N THR A 38 16.63 -1.40 -4.27
CA THR A 38 16.95 -1.49 -5.70
C THR A 38 17.21 -0.11 -6.30
N ALA A 39 16.40 0.89 -5.98
CA ALA A 39 16.61 2.26 -6.44
C ALA A 39 17.96 2.82 -5.96
N VAL A 40 18.31 2.65 -4.68
CA VAL A 40 19.61 3.08 -4.14
C VAL A 40 20.76 2.30 -4.79
N PHE A 41 20.63 0.97 -4.90
CA PHE A 41 21.66 0.12 -5.49
C PHE A 41 21.97 0.53 -6.94
N THR A 42 20.95 0.75 -7.77
CA THR A 42 21.15 1.14 -9.18
C THR A 42 21.87 2.49 -9.31
N ILE A 43 21.62 3.43 -8.40
CA ILE A 43 22.34 4.72 -8.33
C ILE A 43 23.81 4.49 -7.93
N VAL A 44 24.06 3.77 -6.84
CA VAL A 44 25.42 3.55 -6.32
C VAL A 44 26.28 2.72 -7.27
N ALA A 45 25.68 1.75 -7.95
CA ALA A 45 26.36 0.91 -8.94
C ALA A 45 26.56 1.59 -10.29
N GLY A 46 26.06 2.82 -10.49
CA GLY A 46 26.19 3.55 -11.75
C GLY A 46 25.48 2.89 -12.93
N ILE A 47 24.35 2.23 -12.68
CA ILE A 47 23.55 1.56 -13.72
C ILE A 47 22.92 2.61 -14.64
N ASP A 48 22.96 2.35 -15.95
CA ASP A 48 22.39 3.21 -16.98
C ASP A 48 20.87 3.38 -16.85
N ASP A 49 20.35 4.52 -17.31
CA ASP A 49 18.94 4.91 -17.11
C ASP A 49 17.90 3.91 -17.62
N PRO A 50 18.04 3.32 -18.83
CA PRO A 50 17.08 2.33 -19.31
C PRO A 50 17.03 1.08 -18.42
N LEU A 51 18.18 0.51 -18.07
CA LEU A 51 18.23 -0.68 -17.23
C LEU A 51 17.79 -0.36 -15.79
N ARG A 52 18.20 0.79 -15.25
CA ARG A 52 17.76 1.29 -13.94
C ARG A 52 16.23 1.39 -13.87
N LEU A 53 15.60 1.96 -14.89
CA LEU A 53 14.14 2.08 -14.96
C LEU A 53 13.47 0.69 -14.94
N VAL A 54 13.96 -0.26 -15.75
CA VAL A 54 13.45 -1.64 -15.78
C VAL A 54 13.58 -2.31 -14.41
N LEU A 55 14.74 -2.19 -13.76
CA LEU A 55 15.00 -2.78 -12.45
C LEU A 55 14.09 -2.19 -11.36
N VAL A 56 13.91 -0.87 -11.34
CA VAL A 56 13.04 -0.20 -10.36
C VAL A 56 11.57 -0.54 -10.58
N ILE A 57 11.11 -0.61 -11.84
CA ILE A 57 9.73 -1.06 -12.15
C ILE A 57 9.53 -2.51 -11.70
N ALA A 58 10.50 -3.40 -11.96
CA ALA A 58 10.43 -4.78 -11.51
C ALA A 58 10.40 -4.88 -9.98
N ALA A 59 11.21 -4.08 -9.28
CA ALA A 59 11.18 -4.01 -7.82
C ALA A 59 9.83 -3.48 -7.30
N GLY A 60 9.20 -2.54 -8.02
CA GLY A 60 7.83 -2.09 -7.76
C GLY A 60 6.78 -3.19 -7.89
N ALA A 61 6.91 -4.09 -8.87
CA ALA A 61 6.06 -5.28 -8.96
C ALA A 61 6.25 -6.23 -7.76
N VAL A 62 7.49 -6.39 -7.28
CA VAL A 62 7.81 -7.18 -6.09
C VAL A 62 7.18 -6.56 -4.85
N GLU A 63 7.24 -5.24 -4.71
CA GLU A 63 6.56 -4.52 -3.64
C GLU A 63 5.04 -4.74 -3.67
N GLY A 64 4.40 -4.53 -4.83
CA GLY A 64 2.98 -4.79 -4.99
C GLY A 64 2.60 -6.25 -4.69
N THR A 65 3.47 -7.20 -5.01
CA THR A 65 3.29 -8.62 -4.67
C THR A 65 3.32 -8.83 -3.15
N ALA A 66 4.32 -8.27 -2.46
CA ALA A 66 4.47 -8.37 -1.01
C ALA A 66 3.28 -7.72 -0.27
N LEU A 67 2.86 -6.53 -0.70
CA LEU A 67 1.65 -5.85 -0.21
C LEU A 67 0.41 -6.73 -0.39
N ALA A 68 0.21 -7.29 -1.60
CA ALA A 68 -0.94 -8.13 -1.89
C ALA A 68 -0.98 -9.37 -1.01
N ILE A 69 0.17 -10.02 -0.78
CA ILE A 69 0.29 -11.17 0.12
C ILE A 69 -0.06 -10.76 1.56
N GLY A 70 0.46 -9.63 2.03
CA GLY A 70 0.14 -9.09 3.36
C GLY A 70 -1.35 -8.83 3.55
N GLN A 71 -1.98 -8.13 2.60
CA GLN A 71 -3.43 -7.91 2.60
C GLN A 71 -4.20 -9.24 2.58
N TYR A 72 -3.85 -10.16 1.68
CA TYR A 72 -4.51 -11.45 1.54
C TYR A 72 -4.42 -12.30 2.81
N ALA A 73 -3.28 -12.29 3.49
CA ALA A 73 -3.07 -12.95 4.79
C ALA A 73 -3.93 -12.31 5.90
N GLY A 74 -4.20 -11.01 5.82
CA GLY A 74 -5.10 -10.27 6.71
C GLY A 74 -6.59 -10.60 6.50
N MET A 75 -7.02 -10.90 5.27
CA MET A 75 -8.42 -11.22 4.95
C MET A 75 -8.88 -12.52 5.61
N ARG A 76 -10.17 -12.64 5.98
CA ARG A 76 -10.72 -13.83 6.66
C ARG A 76 -11.92 -14.47 5.95
N ALA A 77 -12.67 -13.69 5.20
CA ALA A 77 -13.83 -14.09 4.40
C ALA A 77 -13.83 -13.30 3.08
N ASP A 78 -14.70 -13.70 2.15
CA ASP A 78 -14.95 -13.01 0.88
C ASP A 78 -13.66 -12.68 0.10
N ARG A 79 -12.69 -13.59 0.20
CA ARG A 79 -11.38 -13.42 -0.42
C ARG A 79 -11.52 -13.51 -1.94
N PRO A 80 -10.92 -12.59 -2.69
CA PRO A 80 -10.74 -12.78 -4.12
C PRO A 80 -9.86 -14.03 -4.36
N ARG A 81 -9.80 -14.48 -5.62
CA ARG A 81 -8.83 -15.50 -6.01
C ARG A 81 -7.43 -14.95 -5.80
N ALA A 82 -6.60 -15.65 -5.02
CA ALA A 82 -5.28 -15.16 -4.61
C ALA A 82 -4.39 -14.73 -5.78
N GLY A 83 -4.32 -15.55 -6.84
CA GLY A 83 -3.52 -15.23 -8.03
C GLY A 83 -3.95 -13.92 -8.71
N TRP A 84 -5.25 -13.72 -8.90
CA TRP A 84 -5.76 -12.48 -9.50
C TRP A 84 -5.54 -11.24 -8.62
N TRP A 85 -5.65 -11.39 -7.29
CA TRP A 85 -5.34 -10.32 -6.35
C TRP A 85 -3.88 -9.89 -6.41
N ILE A 86 -2.97 -10.86 -6.38
CA ILE A 86 -1.53 -10.64 -6.41
C ILE A 86 -1.10 -10.03 -7.75
N VAL A 87 -1.50 -10.63 -8.87
CA VAL A 87 -1.15 -10.13 -10.20
C VAL A 87 -1.69 -8.72 -10.43
N ALA A 88 -2.96 -8.46 -10.09
CA ALA A 88 -3.55 -7.12 -10.26
C ALA A 88 -2.81 -6.05 -9.45
N THR A 89 -2.45 -6.37 -8.19
CA THR A 89 -1.72 -5.44 -7.32
C THR A 89 -0.28 -5.22 -7.80
N ALA A 90 0.42 -6.30 -8.18
CA ALA A 90 1.79 -6.22 -8.68
C ALA A 90 1.89 -5.43 -9.99
N SER A 91 1.00 -5.69 -10.95
CA SER A 91 0.97 -4.95 -12.22
C SER A 91 0.64 -3.47 -12.02
N ALA A 92 -0.30 -3.16 -11.12
CA ALA A 92 -0.63 -1.78 -10.81
C ALA A 92 0.50 -1.07 -10.05
N ALA A 93 1.22 -1.77 -9.17
CA ALA A 93 2.40 -1.23 -8.51
C ALA A 93 3.54 -0.95 -9.49
N ALA A 94 3.80 -1.84 -10.46
CA ALA A 94 4.77 -1.58 -11.53
C ALA A 94 4.40 -0.33 -12.35
N PHE A 95 3.11 -0.16 -12.65
CA PHE A 95 2.60 1.04 -13.33
C PHE A 95 2.78 2.30 -12.46
N ALA A 96 2.47 2.22 -11.16
CA ALA A 96 2.69 3.29 -10.20
C ALA A 96 4.17 3.71 -10.14
N TRP A 97 5.10 2.75 -10.04
CA TRP A 97 6.54 3.03 -10.06
C TRP A 97 7.01 3.65 -11.37
N THR A 98 6.44 3.23 -12.50
CA THR A 98 6.69 3.87 -13.79
C THR A 98 6.34 5.35 -13.72
N LEU A 99 5.12 5.68 -13.26
CA LEU A 99 4.67 7.06 -13.11
C LEU A 99 5.51 7.86 -12.11
N GLY A 100 5.94 7.24 -11.00
CA GLY A 100 6.78 7.88 -9.99
C GLY A 100 8.19 8.21 -10.48
N MET A 101 8.74 7.40 -11.38
CA MET A 101 10.09 7.59 -11.94
C MET A 101 10.14 8.53 -13.14
N LEU A 102 9.01 8.75 -13.84
CA LEU A 102 8.99 9.57 -15.05
C LEU A 102 9.50 11.01 -14.84
N PRO A 103 9.11 11.76 -13.79
CA PRO A 103 9.56 13.14 -13.63
C PRO A 103 11.07 13.29 -13.53
N SER A 104 11.74 12.42 -12.75
CA SER A 104 13.19 12.45 -12.60
C SER A 104 13.92 11.91 -13.82
N THR A 105 13.38 10.88 -14.48
CA THR A 105 13.99 10.26 -15.67
C THR A 105 13.94 11.19 -16.88
N LEU A 106 12.86 11.97 -17.03
CA LEU A 106 12.70 12.91 -18.14
C LEU A 106 13.21 14.32 -17.84
N GLY A 107 13.72 14.57 -16.63
CA GLY A 107 14.19 15.90 -16.21
C GLY A 107 13.08 16.97 -16.25
N ILE A 108 11.87 16.61 -15.81
CA ILE A 108 10.70 17.48 -15.87
C ILE A 108 10.88 18.69 -14.94
N ASP A 109 10.80 19.90 -15.51
CA ASP A 109 10.86 21.15 -14.77
C ASP A 109 9.52 21.50 -14.09
N LEU A 110 9.47 21.34 -12.77
CA LEU A 110 8.28 21.59 -11.94
C LEU A 110 8.00 23.08 -11.69
N SER A 111 8.88 23.99 -12.12
CA SER A 111 8.65 25.44 -11.97
C SER A 111 7.59 25.99 -12.91
N SER A 112 7.27 25.24 -13.97
CA SER A 112 6.29 25.65 -14.98
C SER A 112 4.91 25.00 -14.76
N PRO A 113 3.79 25.74 -14.93
CA PRO A 113 2.45 25.22 -14.63
C PRO A 113 2.04 23.97 -15.40
N GLY A 114 2.44 23.84 -16.67
CA GLY A 114 2.06 22.71 -17.52
C GLY A 114 2.60 21.36 -17.03
N PRO A 115 3.94 21.22 -16.93
CA PRO A 115 4.59 20.09 -16.27
C PRO A 115 4.09 19.78 -14.87
N LEU A 116 3.83 20.82 -14.05
CA LEU A 116 3.26 20.63 -12.72
C LEU A 116 1.89 19.94 -12.77
N VAL A 117 1.01 20.36 -13.69
CA VAL A 117 -0.29 19.71 -13.91
C VAL A 117 -0.11 18.26 -14.37
N LEU A 118 0.83 18.00 -15.28
CA LEU A 118 1.11 16.64 -15.76
C LEU A 118 1.56 15.72 -14.62
N VAL A 119 2.46 16.20 -13.76
CA VAL A 119 2.92 15.45 -12.57
C VAL A 119 1.81 15.26 -11.56
N ALA A 120 0.95 16.26 -11.34
CA ALA A 120 -0.22 16.13 -10.47
C ALA A 120 -1.20 15.07 -10.99
N VAL A 121 -1.47 15.04 -12.30
CA VAL A 121 -2.30 13.98 -12.93
C VAL A 121 -1.63 12.62 -12.78
N GLY A 122 -0.33 12.53 -13.04
CA GLY A 122 0.45 11.29 -12.83
C GLY A 122 0.38 10.79 -11.39
N ALA A 123 0.48 11.68 -10.41
CA ALA A 123 0.36 11.36 -8.99
C ALA A 123 -1.04 10.83 -8.64
N VAL A 124 -2.10 11.44 -9.18
CA VAL A 124 -3.47 10.92 -9.00
C VAL A 124 -3.62 9.53 -9.60
N LEU A 125 -3.15 9.33 -10.85
CA LEU A 125 -3.20 8.03 -11.53
C LEU A 125 -2.42 6.96 -10.76
N LEU A 126 -1.25 7.31 -10.23
CA LEU A 126 -0.45 6.47 -9.35
C LEU A 126 -1.26 6.06 -8.11
N LEU A 127 -1.84 7.01 -7.38
CA LEU A 127 -2.61 6.76 -6.16
C LEU A 127 -3.82 5.85 -6.37
N VAL A 128 -4.50 5.97 -7.51
CA VAL A 128 -5.70 5.18 -7.79
C VAL A 128 -5.42 3.85 -8.49
N SER A 129 -4.23 3.66 -9.06
CA SER A 129 -3.90 2.48 -9.88
C SER A 129 -4.10 1.15 -9.15
N ILE A 130 -3.41 0.95 -8.03
CA ILE A 130 -3.51 -0.25 -7.18
C ILE A 130 -4.94 -0.49 -6.71
N PRO A 131 -5.62 0.47 -6.06
CA PRO A 131 -6.95 0.20 -5.54
C PRO A 131 -8.00 -0.04 -6.64
N ILE A 132 -7.88 0.57 -7.82
CA ILE A 132 -8.74 0.24 -8.97
C ILE A 132 -8.49 -1.19 -9.44
N ALA A 133 -7.23 -1.59 -9.63
CA ALA A 133 -6.88 -2.93 -10.07
C ALA A 133 -7.39 -4.01 -9.09
N GLN A 134 -7.21 -3.76 -7.79
CA GLN A 134 -7.75 -4.60 -6.73
C GLN A 134 -9.28 -4.65 -6.74
N TRP A 135 -9.95 -3.51 -6.90
CA TRP A 135 -11.41 -3.44 -6.97
C TRP A 135 -11.97 -4.28 -8.12
N LEU A 136 -11.31 -4.31 -9.28
CA LEU A 136 -11.75 -5.09 -10.44
C LEU A 136 -11.78 -6.60 -10.18
N VAL A 137 -10.90 -7.11 -9.33
CA VAL A 137 -10.81 -8.54 -9.01
C VAL A 137 -11.64 -8.96 -7.78
N LEU A 138 -12.24 -8.00 -7.07
CA LEU A 138 -13.21 -8.30 -6.01
C LEU A 138 -14.50 -8.91 -6.58
N ALA A 139 -15.10 -9.82 -5.80
CA ALA A 139 -16.39 -10.41 -6.09
C ALA A 139 -17.50 -9.34 -6.12
N ARG A 140 -18.57 -9.61 -6.89
CA ARG A 140 -19.71 -8.70 -7.02
C ARG A 140 -20.73 -8.95 -5.87
N PRO A 141 -21.39 -7.90 -5.36
CA PRO A 141 -21.23 -6.48 -5.69
C PRO A 141 -19.91 -5.91 -5.13
N ARG A 142 -19.21 -5.11 -5.95
CA ARG A 142 -17.89 -4.59 -5.57
C ARG A 142 -18.02 -3.38 -4.66
N PRO A 143 -17.30 -3.32 -3.54
CA PRO A 143 -17.41 -2.22 -2.59
C PRO A 143 -16.82 -0.93 -3.17
N ALA A 144 -17.67 0.02 -3.56
CA ALA A 144 -17.24 1.30 -4.15
C ALA A 144 -16.34 2.14 -3.21
N ARG A 145 -16.45 1.94 -1.90
CA ARG A 145 -15.60 2.61 -0.90
C ARG A 145 -14.15 2.12 -0.89
N TRP A 146 -13.84 0.98 -1.53
CA TRP A 146 -12.48 0.43 -1.57
C TRP A 146 -11.49 1.41 -2.18
N VAL A 147 -11.84 2.00 -3.32
CA VAL A 147 -10.95 2.88 -4.06
C VAL A 147 -10.60 4.16 -3.30
N PRO A 148 -11.56 5.01 -2.91
CA PRO A 148 -11.24 6.28 -2.24
C PRO A 148 -10.58 6.09 -0.87
N VAL A 149 -10.92 5.02 -0.12
CA VAL A 149 -10.28 4.77 1.18
C VAL A 149 -8.82 4.36 1.02
N ASN A 150 -8.52 3.46 0.08
CA ASN A 150 -7.12 3.06 -0.16
C ASN A 150 -6.30 4.20 -0.77
N ALA A 151 -6.84 4.93 -1.74
CA ALA A 151 -6.15 6.09 -2.32
C ALA A 151 -5.89 7.18 -1.27
N GLY A 152 -6.88 7.48 -0.41
CA GLY A 152 -6.72 8.42 0.70
C GLY A 152 -5.72 7.94 1.76
N ALA A 153 -5.71 6.64 2.07
CA ALA A 153 -4.71 6.06 2.98
C ALA A 153 -3.29 6.19 2.42
N TRP A 154 -3.10 5.95 1.12
CA TRP A 154 -1.82 6.15 0.43
C TRP A 154 -1.38 7.61 0.40
N LEU A 155 -2.32 8.54 0.12
CA LEU A 155 -2.05 9.97 0.13
C LEU A 155 -1.47 10.43 1.48
N VAL A 156 -2.00 9.91 2.59
CA VAL A 156 -1.48 10.22 3.93
C VAL A 156 -0.17 9.48 4.20
N ALA A 157 -0.08 8.20 3.84
CA ALA A 157 1.09 7.37 4.13
C ALA A 157 2.36 7.87 3.41
N ILE A 158 2.25 8.29 2.14
CA ILE A 158 3.38 8.80 1.35
C ILE A 158 4.02 10.03 2.01
N LEU A 159 3.32 10.79 2.87
CA LEU A 159 3.93 11.93 3.56
C LEU A 159 5.16 11.54 4.41
N TRP A 160 5.22 10.28 4.87
CA TRP A 160 6.39 9.77 5.58
C TRP A 160 7.65 9.75 4.72
N THR A 161 7.56 9.59 3.40
CA THR A 161 8.76 9.54 2.53
C THR A 161 9.46 10.90 2.43
N PHE A 162 8.76 11.99 2.74
CA PHE A 162 9.34 13.33 2.79
C PHE A 162 9.89 13.70 4.18
N THR A 163 9.56 12.92 5.21
CA THR A 163 9.90 13.23 6.60
C THR A 163 11.41 13.20 6.88
N PRO A 164 12.23 12.31 6.28
CA PRO A 164 13.68 12.37 6.46
C PRO A 164 14.36 13.63 5.92
N SER A 165 13.80 14.26 4.88
CA SER A 165 14.48 15.31 4.11
C SER A 165 14.99 16.51 4.92
N PRO A 166 14.29 17.03 5.94
CA PRO A 166 14.79 18.13 6.77
C PRO A 166 15.97 17.76 7.69
N PHE A 167 16.29 16.48 7.85
CA PHE A 167 17.30 15.97 8.79
C PHE A 167 18.55 15.41 8.10
N ILE A 168 18.58 15.43 6.77
CA ILE A 168 19.68 14.88 5.97
C ILE A 168 20.16 15.92 4.95
N ASP A 169 21.45 15.82 4.63
CA ASP A 169 22.14 16.60 3.61
C ASP A 169 23.21 15.73 2.93
N GLU A 170 23.99 16.33 2.03
CA GLU A 170 25.06 15.66 1.29
C GLU A 170 26.21 15.15 2.18
N GLN A 171 26.33 15.67 3.40
CA GLN A 171 27.38 15.29 4.36
C GLN A 171 26.91 14.22 5.34
N SER A 172 25.63 13.89 5.32
CA SER A 172 25.02 12.97 6.27
C SER A 172 25.56 11.55 6.11
N PRO A 173 25.92 10.86 7.22
CA PRO A 173 26.41 9.50 7.14
C PRO A 173 25.38 8.57 6.47
N VAL A 174 25.82 7.72 5.54
CA VAL A 174 24.94 6.77 4.81
C VAL A 174 24.08 5.94 5.76
N ALA A 175 24.63 5.51 6.90
CA ALA A 175 23.90 4.74 7.90
C ALA A 175 22.73 5.53 8.51
N LEU A 176 22.88 6.84 8.73
CA LEU A 176 21.81 7.71 9.23
C LEU A 176 20.70 7.87 8.19
N VAL A 177 21.07 8.13 6.94
CA VAL A 177 20.12 8.25 5.81
C VAL A 177 19.30 6.96 5.68
N VAL A 178 19.96 5.81 5.66
CA VAL A 178 19.30 4.49 5.60
C VAL A 178 18.38 4.29 6.80
N ALA A 179 18.82 4.59 8.03
CA ALA A 179 17.99 4.42 9.23
C ALA A 179 16.71 5.27 9.19
N LEU A 180 16.81 6.54 8.76
CA LEU A 180 15.67 7.45 8.67
C LEU A 180 14.69 7.01 7.58
N TYR A 181 15.17 6.63 6.39
CA TYR A 181 14.29 6.17 5.31
C TYR A 181 13.66 4.80 5.57
N VAL A 182 14.37 3.88 6.23
CA VAL A 182 13.79 2.60 6.69
C VAL A 182 12.69 2.87 7.72
N THR A 183 12.94 3.76 8.68
CA THR A 183 11.93 4.15 9.69
C THR A 183 10.71 4.78 9.03
N ALA A 184 10.91 5.71 8.09
CA ALA A 184 9.85 6.32 7.30
C ALA A 184 9.02 5.29 6.52
N GLY A 185 9.68 4.31 5.87
CA GLY A 185 8.99 3.22 5.16
C GLY A 185 8.13 2.35 6.08
N VAL A 186 8.62 2.03 7.28
CA VAL A 186 7.84 1.29 8.29
C VAL A 186 6.64 2.11 8.76
N LEU A 187 6.82 3.40 9.05
CA LEU A 187 5.74 4.29 9.47
C LEU A 187 4.69 4.49 8.37
N MET A 188 5.11 4.59 7.11
CA MET A 188 4.24 4.58 5.93
C MET A 188 3.38 3.32 5.89
N ALA A 189 4.01 2.15 5.97
CA ALA A 189 3.34 0.85 5.95
C ALA A 189 2.30 0.72 7.07
N VAL A 190 2.67 1.07 8.30
CA VAL A 190 1.77 1.02 9.47
C VAL A 190 0.62 2.02 9.32
N THR A 191 0.89 3.23 8.85
CA THR A 191 -0.14 4.26 8.63
C THR A 191 -1.17 3.79 7.62
N PHE A 192 -0.73 3.29 6.46
CA PHE A 192 -1.62 2.74 5.45
C PHE A 192 -2.46 1.57 5.99
N ALA A 193 -1.83 0.65 6.71
CA ALA A 193 -2.50 -0.52 7.28
C ALA A 193 -3.55 -0.14 8.34
N CYS A 194 -3.25 0.84 9.20
CA CYS A 194 -4.18 1.38 10.18
C CYS A 194 -5.39 2.08 9.55
N LEU A 195 -5.17 2.92 8.53
CA LEU A 195 -6.24 3.66 7.85
C LEU A 195 -7.17 2.74 7.05
N THR A 196 -6.65 1.64 6.51
CA THR A 196 -7.43 0.67 5.72
C THR A 196 -8.13 -0.38 6.59
N ALA A 197 -7.66 -0.64 7.81
CA ALA A 197 -8.19 -1.69 8.69
C ALA A 197 -9.72 -1.60 8.92
N PRO A 198 -10.34 -0.44 9.21
CA PRO A 198 -11.77 -0.38 9.47
C PRO A 198 -12.62 -0.85 8.28
N LEU A 199 -12.23 -0.49 7.05
CA LEU A 199 -12.92 -0.94 5.84
C LEU A 199 -12.63 -2.40 5.55
N ALA A 200 -11.36 -2.82 5.63
CA ALA A 200 -10.97 -4.21 5.39
C ALA A 200 -11.68 -5.19 6.34
N LEU A 201 -11.83 -4.82 7.61
CA LEU A 201 -12.58 -5.62 8.58
C LEU A 201 -14.06 -5.74 8.24
N ARG A 202 -14.67 -4.72 7.65
CA ARG A 202 -16.08 -4.78 7.23
C ARG A 202 -16.27 -5.65 6.00
N LEU A 203 -15.29 -5.66 5.09
CA LEU A 203 -15.38 -6.39 3.82
C LEU A 203 -14.93 -7.84 3.91
N PHE A 204 -13.94 -8.14 4.75
CA PHE A 204 -13.26 -9.43 4.75
C PHE A 204 -13.33 -10.15 6.10
N SER A 205 -14.21 -9.72 7.00
CA SER A 205 -14.55 -10.50 8.19
C SER A 205 -15.77 -11.37 7.93
N PRO A 206 -15.83 -12.59 8.49
CA PRO A 206 -17.07 -13.36 8.47
C PRO A 206 -18.19 -12.52 9.09
N ALA A 207 -19.27 -12.30 8.34
CA ALA A 207 -20.51 -11.82 8.92
C ALA A 207 -20.89 -12.80 10.03
N GLY A 208 -21.09 -12.31 11.25
CA GLY A 208 -21.67 -13.14 12.29
C GLY A 208 -23.01 -13.65 11.76
N ILE A 209 -23.18 -14.97 11.70
CA ILE A 209 -24.49 -15.57 11.45
C ILE A 209 -25.35 -15.21 12.67
N ALA A 210 -25.95 -14.03 12.63
CA ALA A 210 -26.99 -13.57 13.52
C ALA A 210 -28.23 -13.29 12.66
N ARG A 211 -28.69 -14.35 12.00
CA ARG A 211 -30.09 -14.54 11.59
C ARG A 211 -30.43 -16.00 11.88
N GLY A 212 -30.54 -16.35 13.18
CA GLY A 212 -31.58 -17.31 13.54
C GLY A 212 -32.89 -16.59 13.23
N GLY A 213 -33.71 -17.06 12.30
CA GLY A 213 -34.28 -18.38 12.40
C GLY A 213 -35.34 -18.38 13.48
N HIS A 214 -36.30 -17.44 13.41
CA HIS A 214 -37.67 -17.68 13.85
C HIS A 214 -38.53 -17.60 12.59
N ALA A 215 -38.52 -18.71 11.86
CA ALA A 215 -39.78 -19.28 11.41
C ALA A 215 -40.32 -20.02 12.64
N ASP A 216 -41.53 -19.66 13.05
CA ASP A 216 -42.55 -20.45 13.74
C ASP A 216 -43.79 -19.52 13.68
N GLU A 217 -44.62 -19.75 12.67
CA GLU A 217 -46.04 -20.19 12.80
C GLU A 217 -47.00 -19.04 13.08
#